data_AF-A0A2S9F3C5-F1
#
_entry.id   AF-A0A2S9F3C5-F1
#
_cell.length_a   1.000
_cell.length_b   1.000
_cell.length_c   1.000
_cell.angle_alpha   90.00
_cell.angle_beta   90.00
_cell.angle_gamma   90.00
#
_symmetry.space_group_name_H-M   'P 1'
#
loop_
_entity.id
_entity.type
_entity.pdbx_description
1 polymer ?
#
loop_
_entity_poly.entity_id
_entity_poly.type
_entity_poly.pdbx_seq_one_letter_code
_entity_poly.pdbx_strand_id
1 'polypeptide(L)'
;RHLIRTIRENSRPDQVAFTVIDRRLQLVDEPIFPDNEYTPNIDRILPAMLGLSSLLEKRRPPASLSAQELSGWTYSGHGNGHDTGQGNHQHYLIIDDVDQIPDGPAVSGPFIGQRPWTALIGLLAQASDLGLRVIVTARAAGSAHAVMTAPLLRRLNDLQATTLMLSGNPQDSGKIRGHRFSRLPVGRGMLLDDSDTPTFIQLVNPLAADGAAAQSSYGGKEYS
;
A
#
# COMPACT_ATOMS: atom_id res chain seq x y z
N ARG A 1 7.15 -6.02 3.60
CA ARG A 1 7.93 -7.17 3.06
C ARG A 1 7.05 -8.37 2.71
N HIS A 2 6.46 -9.08 3.69
CA HIS A 2 5.68 -10.31 3.40
C HIS A 2 4.62 -10.15 2.31
N LEU A 3 3.83 -9.07 2.34
CA LEU A 3 2.84 -8.78 1.30
C LEU A 3 3.45 -8.71 -0.11
N ILE A 4 4.55 -7.96 -0.28
CA ILE A 4 5.26 -7.84 -1.58
C ILE A 4 5.71 -9.23 -2.05
N ARG A 5 6.34 -10.00 -1.16
CA ARG A 5 6.83 -11.35 -1.45
C ARG A 5 5.70 -12.26 -1.93
N THR A 6 4.64 -12.37 -1.14
CA THR A 6 3.50 -13.25 -1.43
C THR A 6 2.83 -12.86 -2.74
N ILE A 7 2.65 -11.56 -3.02
CA ILE A 7 2.07 -11.10 -4.29
C ILE A 7 3.02 -11.47 -5.45
N ARG A 8 4.31 -11.13 -5.34
CA ARG A 8 5.31 -11.41 -6.38
C ARG A 8 5.42 -12.90 -6.72
N GLU A 9 5.41 -13.77 -5.71
CA GLU A 9 5.53 -15.22 -5.89
C GLU A 9 4.28 -15.85 -6.52
N ASN A 10 3.13 -15.18 -6.43
CA ASN A 10 1.85 -15.67 -6.93
C ASN A 10 1.30 -14.81 -8.08
N SER A 11 2.16 -14.05 -8.76
CA SER A 11 1.77 -13.16 -9.86
C SER A 11 2.87 -13.08 -10.91
N ARG A 12 2.51 -12.66 -12.12
CA ARG A 12 3.48 -12.41 -13.20
C ARG A 12 3.71 -10.91 -13.40
N PRO A 13 4.90 -10.51 -13.92
CA PRO A 13 5.22 -9.10 -14.18
C PRO A 13 4.27 -8.39 -15.14
N ASP A 14 3.60 -9.14 -16.03
CA ASP A 14 2.59 -8.64 -16.98
C ASP A 14 1.17 -8.57 -16.39
N GLN A 15 0.99 -8.97 -15.13
CA GLN A 15 -0.30 -8.93 -14.41
C GLN A 15 -0.30 -7.93 -13.26
N VAL A 16 0.85 -7.77 -12.60
CA VAL A 16 0.99 -6.95 -11.39
C VAL A 16 2.17 -6.01 -11.51
N ALA A 17 1.97 -4.78 -11.05
CA ALA A 17 3.01 -3.78 -10.90
C ALA A 17 3.00 -3.19 -9.49
N PHE A 18 4.16 -2.74 -9.02
CA PHE A 18 4.39 -2.14 -7.72
C PHE A 18 4.87 -0.69 -7.86
N THR A 19 4.43 0.15 -6.95
CA THR A 19 5.14 1.38 -6.58
C THR A 19 5.36 1.35 -5.08
N VAL A 20 6.61 1.33 -4.65
CA VAL A 20 6.99 1.25 -3.25
C VAL A 20 7.66 2.55 -2.82
N ILE A 21 7.05 3.22 -1.84
CA ILE A 21 7.62 4.39 -1.16
C ILE A 21 8.12 3.92 0.20
N ASP A 22 9.43 3.95 0.41
CA ASP A 22 10.07 3.46 1.63
C ASP A 22 11.21 4.37 2.03
N ARG A 23 10.90 5.37 2.87
CA ARG A 23 11.87 6.39 3.27
C ARG A 23 12.99 5.87 4.16
N ARG A 24 12.80 4.73 4.83
CA ARG A 24 13.76 4.21 5.81
C ARG A 24 14.56 3.02 5.28
N LEU A 25 14.36 2.67 4.01
CA LEU A 25 15.02 1.55 3.34
C LEU A 25 14.76 0.23 4.07
N GLN A 26 13.62 0.13 4.77
CA GLN A 26 13.24 -1.08 5.50
C GLN A 26 12.67 -2.15 4.58
N LEU A 27 12.45 -1.89 3.31
CA LEU A 27 11.93 -2.81 2.30
C LEU A 27 12.93 -3.08 1.17
N VAL A 28 14.13 -2.48 1.20
CA VAL A 28 15.12 -2.53 0.10
C VAL A 28 15.56 -3.95 -0.29
N ASP A 29 15.60 -4.87 0.68
CA ASP A 29 16.00 -6.26 0.44
C ASP A 29 14.91 -7.10 -0.22
N GLU A 30 13.68 -6.59 -0.33
CA GLU A 30 12.55 -7.34 -0.90
C GLU A 30 12.40 -7.00 -2.39
N PRO A 31 12.73 -7.92 -3.32
CA PRO A 31 12.69 -7.60 -4.74
C PRO A 31 11.27 -7.31 -5.23
N ILE A 32 11.14 -6.39 -6.17
CA ILE A 32 9.91 -6.11 -6.94
C ILE A 32 10.12 -6.52 -8.39
N PHE A 33 9.06 -6.49 -9.20
CA PHE A 33 9.20 -6.80 -10.63
C PHE A 33 10.11 -5.80 -11.33
N PRO A 34 10.75 -6.20 -12.45
CA PRO A 34 11.53 -5.27 -13.28
C PRO A 34 10.71 -4.03 -13.67
N ASP A 35 11.40 -2.89 -13.82
CA ASP A 35 10.81 -1.60 -14.22
C ASP A 35 9.75 -1.01 -13.26
N ASN A 36 9.56 -1.62 -12.09
CA ASN A 36 8.68 -1.09 -11.05
C ASN A 36 9.39 -0.02 -10.21
N GLU A 37 8.63 0.98 -9.76
CA GLU A 37 9.18 2.10 -9.01
C GLU A 37 9.41 1.71 -7.53
N TYR A 38 10.66 1.83 -7.08
CA TYR A 38 11.01 1.84 -5.65
C TYR A 38 11.71 3.17 -5.36
N THR A 39 11.17 3.95 -4.42
CA THR A 39 11.79 5.22 -4.05
C THR A 39 11.85 5.45 -2.53
N PRO A 40 13.05 5.75 -1.99
CA PRO A 40 13.19 6.34 -0.66
C PRO A 40 13.16 7.87 -0.69
N ASN A 41 13.26 8.47 -1.89
CA ASN A 41 13.43 9.90 -2.06
C ASN A 41 12.08 10.62 -2.03
N ILE A 42 11.95 11.60 -1.13
CA ILE A 42 10.76 12.44 -0.99
C ILE A 42 10.42 13.21 -2.27
N ASP A 43 11.43 13.71 -2.99
CA ASP A 43 11.24 14.51 -4.19
C ASP A 43 10.69 13.69 -5.37
N ARG A 44 10.84 12.36 -5.29
CA ARG A 44 10.31 11.41 -6.29
C ARG A 44 8.86 11.02 -6.03
N ILE A 45 8.34 11.24 -4.81
CA ILE A 45 6.99 10.82 -4.44
C ILE A 45 5.96 11.52 -5.32
N LEU A 46 6.01 12.86 -5.39
CA LEU A 46 5.03 13.63 -6.15
C LEU A 46 5.01 13.29 -7.66
N PRO A 47 6.14 13.28 -8.40
CA PRO A 47 6.11 12.86 -9.80
C PRO A 47 5.64 11.41 -9.97
N ALA A 48 5.98 10.50 -9.06
CA ALA A 48 5.48 9.13 -9.10
C ALA A 48 3.95 9.07 -8.91
N MET A 49 3.39 9.85 -7.98
CA MET A 49 1.93 9.91 -7.77
C MET A 49 1.20 10.55 -8.96
N LEU A 50 1.79 11.56 -9.60
CA LEU A 50 1.25 12.17 -10.82
C LEU A 50 1.26 11.19 -12.00
N GLY A 51 2.35 10.45 -12.18
CA GLY A 51 2.47 9.41 -13.20
C GLY A 51 1.47 8.28 -12.99
N LEU A 52 1.35 7.79 -11.75
CA LEU A 52 0.37 6.76 -11.38
C LEU A 52 -1.06 7.25 -11.58
N SER A 53 -1.40 8.46 -11.15
CA SER A 53 -2.73 9.04 -11.37
C SER A 53 -3.05 9.14 -12.86
N SER A 54 -2.09 9.60 -13.67
CA SER A 54 -2.25 9.68 -15.14
C SER A 54 -2.45 8.32 -15.79
N LEU A 55 -1.79 7.26 -15.29
CA LEU A 55 -1.99 5.89 -15.74
C LEU A 55 -3.42 5.41 -15.40
N LEU A 56 -3.88 5.66 -14.18
CA LEU A 56 -5.19 5.22 -13.71
C LEU A 56 -6.34 5.98 -14.37
N GLU A 57 -6.16 7.27 -14.68
CA GLU A 57 -7.16 8.06 -15.41
C GLU A 57 -7.43 7.50 -16.82
N LYS A 58 -6.39 6.98 -17.50
CA LYS A 58 -6.55 6.27 -18.79
C LYS A 58 -7.35 4.98 -18.68
N ARG A 59 -7.49 4.43 -17.47
CA ARG A 59 -8.28 3.24 -17.19
C ARG A 59 -9.74 3.57 -16.89
N ARG A 60 -10.22 4.82 -16.97
CA ARG A 60 -11.64 5.08 -16.76
C ARG A 60 -12.51 4.55 -17.91
N PRO A 61 -13.74 4.11 -17.65
CA PRO A 61 -14.69 3.82 -18.71
C PRO A 61 -14.98 5.10 -19.53
N PRO A 62 -15.01 5.02 -20.87
CA PRO A 62 -15.43 6.13 -21.71
C PRO A 62 -16.84 6.60 -21.38
N ALA A 63 -17.06 7.92 -21.38
CA ALA A 63 -18.37 8.50 -21.08
C ALA A 63 -19.47 8.16 -22.11
N SER A 64 -19.08 7.68 -23.29
CA SER A 64 -19.98 7.32 -24.39
C SER A 64 -20.55 5.90 -24.30
N LEU A 65 -20.15 5.09 -23.31
CA LEU A 65 -20.64 3.73 -23.18
C LEU A 65 -22.11 3.69 -22.72
N SER A 66 -22.88 2.79 -23.31
CA SER A 66 -24.22 2.46 -22.84
C SER A 66 -24.17 1.71 -21.49
N ALA A 67 -25.30 1.65 -20.78
CA ALA A 67 -25.38 0.91 -19.51
C ALA A 67 -25.04 -0.59 -19.66
N GLN A 68 -25.36 -1.20 -20.80
CA GLN A 68 -25.06 -2.60 -21.08
C GLN A 68 -23.56 -2.82 -21.34
N GLU A 69 -22.89 -1.87 -22.00
CA GLU A 69 -21.45 -1.94 -22.22
C GLU A 69 -20.67 -1.66 -20.93
N LEU A 70 -21.16 -0.75 -20.09
CA LEU A 70 -20.57 -0.43 -18.79
C LEU A 70 -20.55 -1.63 -17.83
N SER A 71 -21.58 -2.49 -17.86
CA SER A 71 -21.65 -3.63 -16.93
C SER A 71 -20.60 -4.71 -17.20
N GLY A 72 -20.13 -4.83 -18.44
CA GLY A 72 -19.06 -5.75 -18.85
C GLY A 72 -17.70 -5.09 -19.02
N TRP A 73 -17.61 -3.78 -18.82
CA TRP A 73 -16.38 -3.03 -19.06
C TRP A 73 -15.33 -3.34 -17.99
N THR A 74 -14.08 -3.56 -18.41
CA THR A 74 -12.93 -3.74 -17.52
C THR A 74 -11.71 -3.04 -18.10
N TYR A 75 -10.87 -2.47 -17.23
CA TYR A 75 -9.64 -1.80 -17.66
C TYR A 75 -8.67 -2.73 -18.40
N SER A 76 -8.68 -4.03 -18.09
CA SER A 76 -7.80 -5.04 -18.71
C SER A 76 -8.26 -5.50 -20.11
N GLY A 77 -9.55 -5.31 -20.44
CA GLY A 77 -10.15 -5.86 -21.66
C GLY A 77 -10.01 -5.00 -22.92
N HIS A 78 -9.56 -3.75 -22.80
CA HIS A 78 -9.60 -2.75 -23.86
C HIS A 78 -8.23 -2.24 -24.33
N GLY A 79 -7.16 -3.00 -24.10
CA GLY A 79 -5.89 -2.75 -24.77
C GLY A 79 -6.10 -2.87 -26.28
N ASN A 80 -6.01 -1.74 -27.02
CA ASN A 80 -5.83 -1.78 -28.46
C ASN A 80 -4.66 -2.74 -28.72
N GLY A 81 -4.82 -3.72 -29.61
CA GLY A 81 -3.91 -4.87 -29.83
C GLY A 81 -2.48 -4.54 -30.29
N HIS A 82 -1.98 -3.36 -29.94
CA HIS A 82 -0.65 -2.82 -30.17
C HIS A 82 0.00 -2.26 -28.90
N ASP A 83 -0.70 -2.20 -27.76
CA ASP A 83 -0.11 -1.78 -26.48
C ASP A 83 0.50 -2.99 -25.77
N THR A 84 1.81 -2.97 -25.59
CA THR A 84 2.63 -4.02 -24.99
C THR A 84 2.36 -4.16 -23.49
N GLY A 85 1.18 -4.62 -23.08
CA GLY A 85 0.85 -5.06 -21.71
C GLY A 85 0.98 -4.02 -20.57
N GLN A 86 1.60 -2.86 -20.79
CA GLN A 86 2.03 -1.94 -19.73
C GLN A 86 0.89 -1.16 -19.06
N GLY A 87 -0.31 -1.16 -19.63
CA GLY A 87 -1.47 -0.46 -19.10
C GLY A 87 -2.37 -1.26 -18.15
N ASN A 88 -2.32 -2.59 -18.18
CA ASN A 88 -3.40 -3.46 -17.67
C ASN A 88 -3.07 -4.18 -16.36
N HIS A 89 -2.00 -3.77 -15.70
CA HIS A 89 -1.57 -4.34 -14.43
C HIS A 89 -2.48 -3.94 -13.27
N GLN A 90 -2.75 -4.88 -12.37
CA GLN A 90 -3.15 -4.52 -11.02
C GLN A 90 -1.95 -3.86 -10.32
N HIS A 91 -2.12 -2.60 -9.94
CA HIS A 91 -1.07 -1.76 -9.40
C HIS A 91 -1.16 -1.71 -7.88
N TYR A 92 -0.11 -2.14 -7.19
CA TYR A 92 0.02 -2.06 -5.74
C TYR A 92 0.89 -0.85 -5.37
N LEU A 93 0.25 0.18 -4.84
CA LEU A 93 0.92 1.32 -4.22
C LEU A 93 1.15 0.99 -2.74
N ILE A 94 2.41 0.83 -2.35
CA ILE A 94 2.81 0.50 -0.98
C ILE A 94 3.61 1.67 -0.43
N ILE A 95 3.12 2.23 0.69
CA ILE A 95 3.72 3.40 1.33
C ILE A 95 4.05 3.04 2.77
N ASP A 96 5.33 2.88 3.06
CA ASP A 96 5.81 2.63 4.41
C ASP A 96 6.04 3.95 5.15
N ASP A 97 5.67 3.99 6.44
CA ASP A 97 5.76 5.16 7.32
C ASP A 97 5.15 6.43 6.68
N VAL A 98 3.89 6.35 6.21
CA VAL A 98 3.20 7.46 5.52
C VAL A 98 3.08 8.71 6.38
N ASP A 99 3.01 8.55 7.71
CA ASP A 99 2.99 9.66 8.67
C ASP A 99 4.31 10.45 8.72
N GLN A 100 5.39 9.91 8.17
CA GLN A 100 6.69 10.57 8.04
C GLN A 100 6.87 11.31 6.71
N ILE A 101 5.88 11.23 5.82
CA ILE A 101 5.91 11.94 4.53
C ILE A 101 5.14 13.25 4.69
N PRO A 102 5.80 14.41 4.51
CA PRO A 102 5.13 15.71 4.50
C PRO A 102 3.98 15.74 3.49
N ASP A 103 2.77 16.06 3.96
CA ASP A 103 1.56 16.20 3.14
C ASP A 103 1.26 17.65 2.74
N GLY A 104 2.12 18.58 3.17
CA GLY A 104 2.08 19.99 2.83
C GLY A 104 2.45 20.25 1.36
N PRO A 105 2.15 21.46 0.85
CA PRO A 105 2.59 21.88 -0.47
C PRO A 105 4.13 21.84 -0.55
N ALA A 106 4.67 21.34 -1.66
CA ALA A 106 6.09 21.40 -1.92
C ALA A 106 6.58 22.86 -1.88
N VAL A 107 7.65 23.11 -1.14
CA VAL A 107 8.21 24.46 -0.94
C VAL A 107 9.31 24.81 -1.95
N SER A 108 9.78 23.83 -2.71
CA SER A 108 10.89 23.97 -3.67
C SER A 108 10.77 22.93 -4.79
N GLY A 109 11.55 23.14 -5.85
CA GLY A 109 11.60 22.22 -7.00
C GLY A 109 10.50 22.47 -8.04
N PRO A 110 10.44 21.62 -9.09
CA PRO A 110 9.58 21.85 -10.26
C PRO A 110 8.07 21.74 -9.96
N PHE A 111 7.71 21.22 -8.78
CA PHE A 111 6.32 21.00 -8.38
C PHE A 111 5.88 21.86 -7.19
N ILE A 112 6.50 23.03 -7.02
CA ILE A 112 6.18 23.97 -5.92
C ILE A 112 4.66 24.23 -5.83
N GLY A 113 4.14 24.27 -4.61
CA GLY A 113 2.71 24.48 -4.32
C GLY A 113 1.82 23.24 -4.47
N GLN A 114 2.34 22.13 -5.03
CA GLN A 114 1.58 20.88 -5.15
C GLN A 114 1.77 19.97 -3.94
N ARG A 115 0.76 19.13 -3.66
CA ARG A 115 0.78 18.15 -2.56
C ARG A 115 0.86 16.73 -3.12
N PRO A 116 1.57 15.80 -2.46
CA PRO A 116 1.85 14.46 -3.00
C PRO A 116 0.60 13.61 -3.25
N TRP A 117 -0.42 13.73 -2.39
CA TRP A 117 -1.56 12.80 -2.40
C TRP A 117 -2.77 13.30 -3.19
N THR A 118 -2.81 14.58 -3.57
CA THR A 118 -4.01 15.21 -4.16
C THR A 118 -4.52 14.46 -5.38
N ALA A 119 -3.62 14.05 -6.28
CA ALA A 119 -3.98 13.37 -7.52
C ALA A 119 -4.54 11.96 -7.33
N LEU A 120 -4.28 11.32 -6.17
CA LEU A 120 -4.77 9.97 -5.87
C LEU A 120 -6.09 9.98 -5.11
N ILE A 121 -6.35 10.98 -4.27
CA ILE A 121 -7.53 11.02 -3.37
C ILE A 121 -8.85 10.85 -4.15
N GLY A 122 -8.97 11.48 -5.33
CA GLY A 122 -10.15 11.36 -6.19
C GLY A 122 -10.33 9.98 -6.82
N LEU A 123 -9.25 9.21 -6.94
CA LEU A 123 -9.23 7.87 -7.54
C LEU A 123 -9.55 6.76 -6.53
N LEU A 124 -9.33 7.00 -5.23
CA LEU A 124 -9.43 5.95 -4.20
C LEU A 124 -10.82 5.29 -4.13
N ALA A 125 -11.89 6.04 -4.41
CA ALA A 125 -13.26 5.49 -4.41
C ALA A 125 -13.51 4.48 -5.54
N GLN A 126 -12.72 4.55 -6.62
CA GLN A 126 -12.83 3.69 -7.79
C GLN A 126 -11.57 2.82 -7.94
N ALA A 127 -10.78 2.69 -6.87
CA ALA A 127 -9.49 2.01 -6.94
C ALA A 127 -9.61 0.56 -7.41
N SER A 128 -10.65 -0.18 -6.97
CA SER A 128 -10.92 -1.55 -7.44
C SER A 128 -11.08 -1.62 -8.95
N ASP A 129 -11.87 -0.70 -9.51
CA ASP A 129 -12.30 -0.74 -10.91
C ASP A 129 -11.18 -0.26 -11.85
N LEU A 130 -10.29 0.58 -11.33
CA LEU A 130 -9.10 1.07 -12.03
C LEU A 130 -7.87 0.17 -11.81
N GLY A 131 -8.02 -0.96 -11.11
CA GLY A 131 -6.92 -1.90 -10.86
C GLY A 131 -5.86 -1.33 -9.92
N LEU A 132 -6.23 -0.52 -8.92
CA LEU A 132 -5.36 0.03 -7.89
C LEU A 132 -5.62 -0.65 -6.53
N ARG A 133 -4.55 -0.99 -5.83
CA ARG A 133 -4.54 -1.36 -4.41
C ARG A 133 -3.58 -0.45 -3.67
N VAL A 134 -4.02 0.17 -2.58
CA VAL A 134 -3.21 1.07 -1.76
C VAL A 134 -3.02 0.45 -0.39
N ILE A 135 -1.77 0.32 0.03
CA ILE A 135 -1.39 -0.23 1.33
C ILE A 135 -0.47 0.80 1.98
N VAL A 136 -0.87 1.29 3.15
CA VAL A 136 -0.09 2.26 3.91
C VAL A 136 0.19 1.75 5.31
N THR A 137 1.35 2.10 5.85
CA THR A 137 1.66 1.89 7.26
C THR A 137 1.85 3.25 7.93
N ALA A 138 1.47 3.33 9.21
CA ALA A 138 1.68 4.50 10.04
C ALA A 138 1.91 4.09 11.49
N ARG A 139 2.57 4.96 12.26
CA ARG A 139 2.74 4.75 13.70
C ARG A 139 1.41 4.77 14.44
N ALA A 140 1.28 3.92 15.47
CA ALA A 140 0.10 3.92 16.35
C ALA A 140 -0.04 5.26 17.11
N ALA A 141 1.06 5.78 17.64
CA ALA A 141 1.06 7.08 18.33
C ALA A 141 0.63 8.20 17.38
N GLY A 142 -0.37 8.99 17.77
CA GLY A 142 -0.92 10.06 16.92
C GLY A 142 -1.78 9.59 15.74
N SER A 143 -1.95 8.28 15.51
CA SER A 143 -2.72 7.74 14.38
C SER A 143 -4.17 8.24 14.34
N ALA A 144 -4.85 8.29 15.48
CA ALA A 144 -6.23 8.80 15.54
C ALA A 144 -6.33 10.26 15.08
N HIS A 145 -5.31 11.09 15.37
CA HIS A 145 -5.25 12.45 14.86
C HIS A 145 -4.94 12.46 13.36
N ALA A 146 -3.93 11.69 12.92
CA ALA A 146 -3.53 11.60 11.52
C ALA A 146 -4.66 11.13 10.60
N VAL A 147 -5.48 10.17 11.04
CA VAL A 147 -6.68 9.71 10.31
C VAL A 147 -7.70 10.83 10.11
N MET A 148 -7.74 11.84 10.98
CA MET A 148 -8.68 12.96 10.86
C MET A 148 -8.10 14.14 10.05
N THR A 149 -6.79 14.34 10.07
CA THR A 149 -6.13 15.52 9.50
C THR A 149 -5.41 15.25 8.18
N ALA A 150 -4.76 14.10 8.04
CA ALA A 150 -4.01 13.76 6.82
C ALA A 150 -4.99 13.35 5.70
N PRO A 151 -5.04 14.07 4.56
CA PRO A 151 -6.06 13.85 3.54
C PRO A 151 -6.13 12.41 2.99
N LEU A 152 -4.98 11.76 2.84
CA LEU A 152 -4.88 10.38 2.37
C LEU A 152 -5.49 9.40 3.39
N LEU A 153 -5.04 9.47 4.65
CA LEU A 153 -5.52 8.58 5.71
C LEU A 153 -6.99 8.80 6.01
N ARG A 154 -7.44 10.07 6.01
CA ARG A 154 -8.85 10.41 6.15
C ARG A 154 -9.68 9.76 5.05
N ARG A 155 -9.26 9.89 3.78
CA ARG A 155 -9.99 9.29 2.66
C ARG A 155 -10.05 7.77 2.75
N LEU A 156 -8.96 7.11 3.16
CA LEU A 156 -8.95 5.66 3.38
C LEU A 156 -9.92 5.26 4.51
N ASN A 157 -9.97 6.04 5.60
CA ASN A 157 -10.91 5.80 6.68
C ASN A 157 -12.37 6.03 6.26
N ASP A 158 -12.65 7.09 5.50
CA ASP A 158 -14.00 7.38 4.96
C ASP A 158 -14.49 6.25 4.04
N LEU A 159 -13.59 5.61 3.30
CA LEU A 159 -13.87 4.45 2.45
C LEU A 159 -13.87 3.12 3.20
N GLN A 160 -13.87 3.16 4.54
CA GLN A 160 -13.87 1.98 5.41
C GLN A 160 -12.75 0.97 5.10
N ALA A 161 -11.58 1.45 4.66
CA ALA A 161 -10.44 0.57 4.33
C ALA A 161 -10.08 -0.37 5.49
N THR A 162 -9.75 -1.63 5.18
CA THR A 162 -9.32 -2.61 6.16
C THR A 162 -8.16 -2.06 6.99
N THR A 163 -8.31 -2.07 8.31
CA THR A 163 -7.36 -1.47 9.24
C THR A 163 -6.78 -2.53 10.17
N LEU A 164 -5.46 -2.61 10.23
CA LEU A 164 -4.75 -3.48 11.18
C LEU A 164 -4.08 -2.65 12.27
N MET A 165 -4.58 -2.78 13.50
CA MET A 165 -4.04 -2.11 14.67
C MET A 165 -3.06 -3.04 15.39
N LEU A 166 -1.76 -2.83 15.19
CA LEU A 166 -0.70 -3.55 15.90
C LEU A 166 -0.52 -3.02 17.34
N SER A 167 0.58 -3.39 17.99
CA SER A 167 0.94 -2.89 19.33
C SER A 167 1.01 -1.36 19.36
N GLY A 168 0.39 -0.75 20.36
CA GLY A 168 0.41 0.70 20.56
C GLY A 168 0.06 1.10 22.00
N ASN A 169 0.35 2.36 22.36
CA ASN A 169 -0.01 2.88 23.68
C ASN A 169 -1.51 3.29 23.69
N PRO A 170 -2.37 2.70 24.56
CA PRO A 170 -3.79 3.05 24.64
C PRO A 170 -4.06 4.53 24.96
N GLN A 171 -3.10 5.23 25.57
CA GLN A 171 -3.22 6.64 25.97
C GLN A 171 -2.93 7.60 24.81
N ASP A 172 -1.83 7.39 24.08
CA ASP A 172 -1.34 8.36 23.08
C ASP A 172 -1.87 8.12 21.66
N SER A 173 -2.36 6.91 21.39
CA SER A 173 -2.73 6.50 20.02
C SER A 173 -4.17 6.90 19.65
N GLY A 174 -5.00 7.25 20.65
CA GLY A 174 -6.41 7.55 20.47
C GLY A 174 -7.27 6.33 20.12
N LYS A 175 -8.41 6.58 19.47
CA LYS A 175 -9.33 5.55 19.00
C LYS A 175 -9.41 5.56 17.48
N ILE A 176 -9.41 4.39 16.86
CA ILE A 176 -9.72 4.20 15.45
C ILE A 176 -11.01 3.38 15.40
N ARG A 177 -12.05 3.92 14.75
CA ARG A 177 -13.39 3.31 14.66
C ARG A 177 -13.93 2.79 15.99
N GLY A 178 -13.73 3.55 17.06
CA GLY A 178 -14.18 3.19 18.42
C GLY A 178 -13.23 2.28 19.21
N HIS A 179 -12.26 1.64 18.56
CA HIS A 179 -11.30 0.74 19.21
C HIS A 179 -10.03 1.47 19.65
N ARG A 180 -9.51 1.10 20.83
CA ARG A 180 -8.23 1.58 21.34
C ARG A 180 -7.12 0.59 21.01
N PHE A 181 -5.92 1.12 20.80
CA PHE A 181 -4.70 0.31 20.76
C PHE A 181 -4.46 -0.38 22.10
N SER A 182 -3.74 -1.49 22.07
CA SER A 182 -3.28 -2.22 23.24
C SER A 182 -1.82 -2.63 23.08
N ARG A 183 -1.14 -2.90 24.19
CA ARG A 183 0.23 -3.44 24.16
C ARG A 183 0.15 -4.91 23.77
N LEU A 184 0.65 -5.23 22.59
CA LEU A 184 0.61 -6.57 22.01
C LEU A 184 2.04 -7.06 21.69
N PRO A 185 2.29 -8.38 21.70
CA PRO A 185 3.51 -8.95 21.15
C PRO A 185 3.72 -8.59 19.67
N VAL A 186 4.95 -8.68 19.20
CA VAL A 186 5.28 -8.41 17.79
C VAL A 186 4.46 -9.29 16.84
N GLY A 187 3.91 -8.67 15.81
CA GLY A 187 3.06 -9.34 14.82
C GLY A 187 1.62 -9.62 15.29
N ARG A 188 1.29 -9.42 16.58
CA ARG A 188 -0.09 -9.50 17.04
C ARG A 188 -0.81 -8.16 16.82
N GLY A 189 -2.04 -8.22 16.35
CA GLY A 189 -2.86 -7.04 16.08
C GLY A 189 -4.35 -7.31 16.12
N MET A 190 -5.12 -6.24 16.09
CA MET A 190 -6.57 -6.23 15.92
C MET A 190 -6.90 -5.80 14.48
N LEU A 191 -7.55 -6.68 13.74
CA LEU A 191 -8.05 -6.44 12.39
C LEU A 191 -9.47 -5.87 12.49
N LEU A 192 -9.68 -4.75 11.80
CA LEU A 192 -10.98 -4.13 11.57
C LEU A 192 -11.26 -4.19 10.06
N ASP A 193 -12.27 -4.94 9.68
CA ASP A 193 -12.77 -5.01 8.31
C ASP A 193 -14.00 -4.11 8.13
N ASP A 194 -14.81 -4.37 7.11
CA ASP A 194 -16.06 -3.66 6.80
C ASP A 194 -17.18 -3.92 7.81
N SER A 195 -17.10 -5.01 8.58
CA SER A 195 -18.05 -5.32 9.65
C SER A 195 -17.79 -4.53 10.95
N ASP A 196 -16.64 -3.84 11.01
CA ASP A 196 -16.10 -3.16 12.20
C ASP A 196 -16.05 -4.07 13.46
N THR A 197 -16.13 -5.40 13.30
CA THR A 197 -15.99 -6.35 14.39
C THR A 197 -14.50 -6.65 14.63
N PRO A 198 -13.95 -6.35 15.82
CA PRO A 198 -12.52 -6.50 16.05
C PRO A 198 -12.11 -7.96 16.12
N THR A 199 -11.22 -8.37 15.23
CA THR A 199 -10.65 -9.72 15.21
C THR A 199 -9.17 -9.70 15.57
N PHE A 200 -8.76 -10.40 16.63
CA PHE A 200 -7.34 -10.51 16.97
C PHE A 200 -6.64 -11.53 16.07
N ILE A 201 -5.55 -11.11 15.44
CA ILE A 201 -4.76 -11.94 14.53
C ILE A 201 -3.28 -11.94 14.90
N GLN A 202 -2.57 -12.97 14.43
CA GLN A 202 -1.11 -13.05 14.47
C GLN A 202 -0.58 -13.06 13.04
N LEU A 203 0.23 -12.06 12.70
CA LEU A 203 0.89 -11.99 11.40
C LEU A 203 2.01 -13.03 11.30
N VAL A 204 2.16 -13.57 10.09
CA VAL A 204 3.29 -14.42 9.73
C VAL A 204 4.58 -13.61 9.79
N ASN A 205 5.61 -14.18 10.39
CA ASN A 205 6.97 -13.62 10.34
C ASN A 205 7.72 -14.23 9.14
N PRO A 206 7.95 -13.49 8.04
CA PRO A 206 8.58 -14.03 6.84
C PRO A 206 10.06 -14.42 7.04
N LEU A 207 10.73 -13.88 8.07
CA LEU A 207 12.15 -14.13 8.36
C LEU A 207 12.36 -15.30 9.33
N ALA A 208 11.30 -15.81 9.96
CA ALA A 208 11.41 -16.94 10.88
C ALA A 208 11.78 -18.24 10.15
N ALA A 209 11.35 -18.40 8.89
CA ALA A 209 11.71 -19.55 8.06
C ALA A 209 13.22 -19.56 7.72
N ASP A 210 13.80 -18.40 7.44
CA ASP A 210 15.23 -18.25 7.12
C ASP A 210 16.13 -18.56 8.34
N GLY A 211 15.68 -18.18 9.56
CA GLY A 211 16.40 -18.44 10.81
C GLY A 211 16.38 -19.91 11.26
N ALA A 212 15.29 -20.63 11.02
CA ALA A 212 15.18 -22.05 11.37
C ALA A 212 16.09 -22.94 10.48
N ALA A 213 16.22 -22.60 9.19
CA ALA A 213 17.13 -23.28 8.27
C ALA A 213 18.61 -23.07 8.67
N ALA A 214 18.98 -21.86 9.10
CA ALA A 214 20.35 -21.54 9.52
C ALA A 214 20.75 -22.26 10.83
N GLN A 215 19.84 -22.41 11.81
CA GLN A 215 20.12 -23.12 13.06
C GLN A 215 20.30 -24.63 12.87
N SER A 216 19.59 -25.24 11.92
CA SER A 216 19.74 -26.67 11.61
C SER A 216 21.12 -27.03 11.05
N SER A 217 21.84 -26.06 10.46
CA SER A 217 23.15 -26.29 9.84
C SER A 217 24.32 -26.24 10.83
N TYR A 218 24.12 -25.70 12.04
CA TYR A 218 25.18 -25.56 13.07
C TYR A 218 25.19 -26.68 14.13
N GLY A 219 24.21 -27.59 14.12
CA GLY A 219 24.09 -28.67 15.12
C GLY A 219 24.88 -29.95 14.82
N GLY A 220 25.57 -30.04 13.68
CA GLY A 220 26.18 -31.28 13.18
C GLY A 220 27.71 -31.31 13.18
N LYS A 221 28.36 -31.01 14.31
CA LYS A 221 29.78 -31.37 14.53
C LYS A 221 29.94 -31.92 15.94
N GLU A 222 29.63 -33.19 16.10
CA GLU A 222 30.08 -33.99 17.25
C GLU A 222 31.58 -34.23 17.13
N TYR A 223 32.27 -34.06 18.25
CA TYR A 223 33.68 -34.37 18.43
C TYR A 223 33.87 -35.89 18.38
N SER A 224 34.82 -36.35 17.57
CA SER A 224 35.46 -37.67 17.69
C SER A 224 36.94 -37.48 17.96
#